data_AF-A0A6G9I1M2-F1
#
_entry.id   AF-A0A6G9I1M2-F1
#
_cell.length_a   1.000
_cell.length_b   1.000
_cell.length_c   1.000
_cell.angle_alpha   90.00
_cell.angle_beta   90.00
_cell.angle_gamma   90.00
#
_symmetry.space_group_name_H-M   'P 1'
#
loop_
_entity.id
_entity.type
_entity.pdbx_description
1 polymer ?
#
loop_
_entity_poly.entity_id
_entity_poly.type
_entity_poly.pdbx_seq_one_letter_code
_entity_poly.pdbx_strand_id
1 'polypeptide(L)'
;MMAREQGREVQIIAADRRSQMNLKQDERLSGELITGRRQLQEGMAFTPGNTVIVDQGEKLSLKETLTLLDGAARHNVQVLITDSGQRTGTGSALMAMKSRGEHISLAGGRTAAATIISEPDRNVRYARLAGDFAASVKAGEERGTGQRGTGTGHTDTGHSQ
;
A
#
# COMPACT_ATOMS: atom_id res chain seq x y z
N MET A 1 6.24 19.76 12.52
CA MET A 1 4.99 20.32 13.05
C MET A 1 3.87 19.36 12.67
N MET A 2 3.24 18.75 13.66
CA MET A 2 2.21 17.72 13.48
C MET A 2 0.83 18.38 13.28
N ALA A 3 -0.06 17.77 12.50
CA ALA A 3 -1.39 18.32 12.18
C ALA A 3 -2.24 18.68 13.43
N ARG A 4 -2.07 17.92 14.53
CA ARG A 4 -2.71 18.20 15.83
C ARG A 4 -2.23 19.49 16.50
N GLU A 5 -0.96 19.85 16.34
CA GLU A 5 -0.40 21.09 16.91
C GLU A 5 -1.03 22.33 16.26
N GLN A 6 -1.69 22.16 15.11
CA GLN A 6 -2.43 23.20 14.39
C GLN A 6 -3.94 23.14 14.63
N GLY A 7 -4.42 22.28 15.54
CA GLY A 7 -5.86 22.14 15.85
C GLY A 7 -6.68 21.46 14.75
N ARG A 8 -6.03 20.71 13.84
CA ARG A 8 -6.69 20.04 12.71
C ARG A 8 -7.00 18.60 13.07
N GLU A 9 -8.20 18.13 12.77
CA GLU A 9 -8.48 16.70 12.87
C GLU A 9 -7.77 15.95 11.74
N VAL A 10 -7.38 14.71 12.03
CA VAL A 10 -6.67 13.85 11.09
C VAL A 10 -7.58 12.69 10.72
N GLN A 11 -7.71 12.46 9.41
CA GLN A 11 -8.37 11.27 8.87
C GLN A 11 -7.34 10.46 8.09
N ILE A 12 -7.28 9.16 8.37
CA ILE A 12 -6.33 8.25 7.72
C ILE A 12 -7.10 7.32 6.78
N ILE A 13 -6.65 7.22 5.54
CA ILE A 13 -7.20 6.33 4.51
C ILE A 13 -6.15 5.26 4.20
N ALA A 14 -6.50 4.00 4.47
CA ALA A 14 -5.70 2.86 4.09
C ALA A 14 -6.05 2.39 2.66
N ALA A 15 -5.03 2.20 1.82
CA ALA A 15 -5.24 1.69 0.46
C ALA A 15 -5.68 0.22 0.42
N ASP A 16 -5.32 -0.58 1.43
CA ASP A 16 -5.76 -1.97 1.56
C ASP A 16 -6.11 -2.37 3.00
N ARG A 17 -6.74 -3.55 3.13
CA ARG A 17 -7.26 -4.05 4.40
C ARG A 17 -6.15 -4.39 5.40
N ARG A 18 -4.98 -4.84 4.92
CA ARG A 18 -3.85 -5.21 5.78
C ARG A 18 -3.25 -3.97 6.41
N SER A 19 -2.99 -2.94 5.59
CA SER A 19 -2.61 -1.61 6.05
C SER A 19 -3.60 -1.08 7.08
N GLN A 20 -4.91 -1.15 6.80
CA GLN A 20 -5.93 -0.68 7.73
C GLN A 20 -5.87 -1.40 9.08
N MET A 21 -5.69 -2.72 9.09
CA MET A 21 -5.56 -3.49 10.34
C MET A 21 -4.28 -3.16 11.09
N ASN A 22 -3.17 -2.95 10.40
CA ASN A 22 -1.90 -2.55 11.02
C ASN A 22 -2.03 -1.17 11.70
N LEU A 23 -2.63 -0.20 11.01
CA LEU A 23 -2.83 1.15 11.54
C LEU A 23 -3.76 1.15 12.76
N LYS A 24 -4.80 0.30 12.77
CA LYS A 24 -5.72 0.17 13.91
C LYS A 24 -5.09 -0.47 15.15
N GLN A 25 -4.02 -1.25 14.98
CA GLN A 25 -3.29 -1.87 16.08
C GLN A 25 -2.25 -0.92 16.70
N ASP A 26 -1.93 0.20 16.03
CA ASP A 26 -1.00 1.18 16.56
C ASP A 26 -1.69 2.06 17.62
N GLU A 27 -1.28 1.93 18.88
CA GLU A 27 -1.81 2.69 20.01
C GLU A 27 -1.70 4.20 19.81
N ARG A 28 -0.68 4.67 19.07
CA ARG A 28 -0.47 6.09 18.77
C ARG A 28 -1.56 6.67 17.87
N LEU A 29 -2.27 5.82 17.14
CA LEU A 29 -3.33 6.19 16.19
C LEU A 29 -4.74 5.87 16.71
N SER A 30 -4.88 5.41 17.96
CA SER A 30 -6.13 4.96 18.56
C SER A 30 -7.26 6.02 18.57
N GLY A 31 -6.92 7.31 18.50
CA GLY A 31 -7.86 8.42 18.41
C GLY A 31 -8.15 8.93 17.00
N GLU A 32 -7.61 8.30 15.95
CA GLU A 32 -7.76 8.77 14.56
C GLU A 32 -8.86 8.04 13.80
N LEU A 33 -9.52 8.76 12.88
CA LEU A 33 -10.49 8.16 11.98
C LEU A 33 -9.77 7.35 10.89
N ILE A 34 -9.62 6.05 11.10
CA ILE A 34 -8.96 5.13 10.15
C ILE A 34 -9.99 4.42 9.27
N THR A 35 -9.97 4.75 7.98
CA THR A 35 -10.94 4.31 6.98
C THR A 35 -10.24 3.63 5.80
N GLY A 36 -11.00 2.96 4.93
CA GLY A 36 -10.46 2.32 3.74
C GLY A 36 -10.75 3.14 2.48
N ARG A 37 -9.96 2.94 1.41
CA ARG A 37 -10.13 3.66 0.13
C ARG A 37 -11.52 3.57 -0.52
N ARG A 38 -12.38 2.62 -0.11
CA ARG A 38 -13.79 2.54 -0.57
C ARG A 38 -14.58 3.82 -0.28
N GLN A 39 -14.28 4.51 0.82
CA GLN A 39 -14.92 5.79 1.12
C GLN A 39 -14.66 6.85 0.05
N LEU A 40 -13.51 6.81 -0.64
CA LEU A 40 -13.25 7.72 -1.77
C LEU A 40 -14.23 7.51 -2.93
N GLN A 41 -14.78 6.30 -3.07
CA GLN A 41 -15.74 5.97 -4.12
C GLN A 41 -17.20 6.23 -3.69
N GLU A 42 -17.49 6.10 -2.40
CA GLU A 42 -18.83 6.19 -1.81
C GLU A 42 -19.24 7.61 -1.41
N GLY A 43 -18.39 8.61 -1.66
CA GLY A 43 -18.67 10.01 -1.32
C GLY A 43 -18.13 10.41 0.05
N MET A 44 -16.81 10.32 0.21
CA MET A 44 -16.10 10.77 1.41
C MET A 44 -16.49 12.21 1.77
N ALA A 45 -16.87 12.43 3.03
CA ALA A 45 -17.08 13.75 3.57
C ALA A 45 -15.72 14.39 3.91
N PHE A 46 -15.38 15.47 3.21
CA PHE A 46 -14.22 16.28 3.52
C PHE A 46 -14.63 17.39 4.49
N THR A 47 -14.24 17.26 5.75
CA THR A 47 -14.46 18.32 6.75
C THR A 47 -13.46 19.45 6.49
N PRO A 48 -13.92 20.71 6.37
CA PRO A 48 -13.02 21.83 6.15
C PRO A 48 -11.99 21.99 7.26
N GLY A 49 -10.73 22.28 6.89
CA GLY A 49 -9.65 22.45 7.87
C GLY A 49 -9.04 21.13 8.38
N ASN A 50 -9.52 19.95 7.95
CA ASN A 50 -8.89 18.67 8.31
C ASN A 50 -7.66 18.34 7.47
N THR A 51 -6.86 17.41 7.97
CA THR A 51 -5.76 16.79 7.24
C THR A 51 -6.10 15.34 6.92
N VAL A 52 -5.98 14.96 5.65
CA VAL A 52 -6.17 13.58 5.19
C VAL A 52 -4.81 12.95 4.91
N ILE A 53 -4.53 11.83 5.56
CA ILE A 53 -3.33 11.03 5.33
C ILE A 53 -3.72 9.76 4.58
N VAL A 54 -3.12 9.53 3.43
CA VAL A 54 -3.29 8.29 2.67
C VAL A 54 -2.09 7.39 2.92
N ASP A 55 -2.33 6.23 3.51
CA ASP A 55 -1.32 5.19 3.64
C ASP A 55 -1.22 4.34 2.38
N GLN A 56 0.01 4.13 1.90
CA GLN A 56 0.34 3.37 0.69
C GLN A 56 -0.39 3.90 -0.55
N GLY A 57 -0.28 5.21 -0.77
CA GLY A 57 -0.93 5.90 -1.88
C GLY A 57 -0.58 5.32 -3.25
N GLU A 58 0.56 4.64 -3.40
CA GLU A 58 1.02 4.05 -4.67
C GLU A 58 0.08 2.95 -5.18
N LYS A 59 -0.81 2.45 -4.31
CA LYS A 59 -1.88 1.50 -4.61
C LYS A 59 -3.20 2.15 -5.00
N LEU A 60 -3.33 3.48 -4.88
CA LEU A 60 -4.49 4.20 -5.40
C LEU A 60 -4.44 4.26 -6.93
N SER A 61 -5.61 4.11 -7.54
CA SER A 61 -5.79 4.39 -8.97
C SER A 61 -5.75 5.90 -9.25
N LEU A 62 -5.55 6.25 -10.52
CA LEU A 62 -5.68 7.64 -10.97
C LEU A 62 -7.04 8.25 -10.61
N LYS A 63 -8.13 7.50 -10.81
CA LYS A 63 -9.49 7.95 -10.50
C LYS A 63 -9.64 8.27 -9.00
N GLU A 64 -9.21 7.37 -8.13
CA GLU A 64 -9.28 7.56 -6.67
C GLU A 64 -8.44 8.75 -6.22
N THR A 65 -7.27 8.93 -6.81
CA THR A 65 -6.41 10.08 -6.49
C THR A 65 -7.02 11.41 -6.94
N LEU A 66 -7.64 11.44 -8.13
CA LEU A 66 -8.35 12.63 -8.60
C LEU A 66 -9.53 12.98 -7.69
N THR A 67 -10.35 11.99 -7.29
CA THR A 67 -11.46 12.22 -6.35
C THR A 67 -10.97 12.76 -5.00
N LEU A 68 -9.86 12.22 -4.49
CA LEU A 68 -9.22 12.71 -3.27
C LEU A 68 -8.76 14.17 -3.40
N LEU A 69 -8.03 14.50 -4.46
CA LEU A 69 -7.47 15.85 -4.65
C LEU A 69 -8.56 16.87 -4.95
N ASP A 70 -9.57 16.51 -5.72
CA ASP A 70 -10.72 17.35 -6.05
C ASP A 70 -11.54 17.68 -4.78
N GLY A 71 -11.81 16.68 -3.94
CA GLY A 71 -12.44 16.91 -2.64
C GLY A 71 -11.56 17.75 -1.71
N ALA A 72 -10.25 17.50 -1.68
CA ALA A 72 -9.36 18.26 -0.83
C ALA A 72 -9.26 19.74 -1.23
N ALA A 73 -9.15 20.02 -2.52
CA ALA A 73 -9.08 21.38 -3.06
C ALA A 73 -10.38 22.16 -2.80
N ARG A 74 -11.55 21.52 -2.88
CA ARG A 74 -12.84 22.18 -2.61
C ARG A 74 -13.06 22.52 -1.15
N HIS A 75 -12.49 21.74 -0.23
CA HIS A 75 -12.75 21.86 1.20
C HIS A 75 -11.55 22.38 2.00
N ASN A 76 -10.52 22.90 1.33
CA ASN A 76 -9.27 23.39 1.96
C ASN A 76 -8.65 22.35 2.91
N VAL A 77 -8.69 21.09 2.51
CA VAL A 77 -8.11 19.97 3.25
C VAL A 77 -6.66 19.78 2.81
N GLN A 78 -5.77 19.56 3.77
CA GLN A 78 -4.39 19.20 3.46
C GLN A 78 -4.33 17.70 3.22
N VAL A 79 -3.67 17.29 2.14
CA VAL A 79 -3.47 15.87 1.82
C VAL A 79 -2.00 15.51 1.98
N LEU A 80 -1.72 14.48 2.77
CA LEU A 80 -0.44 13.82 2.83
C LEU A 80 -0.58 12.42 2.26
N ILE A 81 0.19 12.10 1.21
CA ILE A 81 0.18 10.79 0.58
C ILE A 81 1.51 10.12 0.89
N THR A 82 1.48 8.98 1.58
CA THR A 82 2.69 8.19 1.83
C THR A 82 2.92 7.23 0.68
N ASP A 83 4.19 7.02 0.35
CA ASP A 83 4.63 6.00 -0.61
C ASP A 83 5.57 5.04 0.11
N SER A 84 5.19 3.76 0.15
CA SER A 84 5.98 2.73 0.84
C SER A 84 7.11 2.14 -0.03
N GLY A 85 7.30 2.63 -1.25
CA GLY A 85 8.28 2.13 -2.20
C GLY A 85 7.94 0.76 -2.77
N GLN A 86 6.72 0.28 -2.53
CA GLN A 86 6.21 -0.96 -3.12
C GLN A 86 5.90 -0.75 -4.59
N ARG A 87 5.66 -1.87 -5.30
CA ARG A 87 5.33 -1.83 -6.73
C ARG A 87 4.11 -0.95 -6.96
N THR A 88 4.35 0.16 -7.64
CA THR A 88 3.33 1.12 -8.04
C THR A 88 2.31 0.44 -8.97
N GLY A 89 1.02 0.65 -8.70
CA GLY A 89 -0.03 0.16 -9.60
C GLY A 89 0.11 0.78 -11.00
N THR A 90 -0.19 0.03 -12.06
CA THR A 90 -0.30 0.59 -13.41
C THR A 90 -1.37 1.67 -13.40
N GLY A 91 -1.00 2.91 -13.73
CA GLY A 91 -1.92 4.06 -13.66
C GLY A 91 -2.02 4.72 -12.28
N SER A 92 -1.03 4.54 -11.40
CA SER A 92 -0.93 5.32 -10.16
C SER A 92 -0.61 6.79 -10.46
N ALA A 93 -1.35 7.69 -9.83
CA ALA A 93 -1.12 9.13 -9.92
C ALA A 93 0.22 9.56 -9.29
N LEU A 94 0.76 8.81 -8.33
CA LEU A 94 2.02 9.18 -7.68
C LEU A 94 3.20 9.18 -8.63
N MET A 95 3.20 8.31 -9.64
CA MET A 95 4.27 8.31 -10.65
C MET A 95 4.28 9.64 -11.44
N ALA A 96 3.09 10.16 -11.78
CA ALA A 96 2.93 11.44 -12.46
C ALA A 96 3.14 12.65 -11.52
N MET A 97 2.90 12.51 -10.22
CA MET A 97 3.16 13.57 -9.24
C MET A 97 4.65 13.68 -8.90
N LYS A 98 5.35 12.54 -8.77
CA LYS A 98 6.79 12.50 -8.51
C LYS A 98 7.61 13.20 -9.60
N SER A 99 7.20 13.10 -10.86
CA SER A 99 7.87 13.80 -11.96
C SER A 99 7.73 15.32 -11.90
N ARG A 100 6.79 15.85 -11.11
CA ARG A 100 6.58 17.29 -10.89
C ARG A 100 7.40 17.86 -9.73
N GLY A 101 8.12 17.02 -8.99
CA GLY A 101 9.04 17.46 -7.92
C GLY A 101 8.38 17.78 -6.57
N GLU A 102 7.05 17.68 -6.45
CA GLU A 102 6.30 17.96 -5.22
C GLU A 102 6.25 16.75 -4.28
N HIS A 103 7.40 16.27 -3.80
CA HIS A 103 7.45 15.21 -2.80
C HIS A 103 8.61 15.39 -1.82
N ILE A 104 8.41 14.93 -0.58
CA ILE A 104 9.44 14.90 0.46
C ILE A 104 9.79 13.44 0.74
N SER A 105 11.06 13.07 0.58
CA SER A 105 11.57 11.75 0.99
C SER A 105 11.84 11.73 2.49
N LEU A 106 11.20 10.81 3.21
CA LEU A 106 11.47 10.57 4.62
C LEU A 106 12.50 9.43 4.77
N ALA A 107 13.72 9.77 5.21
CA ALA A 107 14.76 8.78 5.50
C ALA A 107 14.61 8.27 6.94
N GLY A 108 14.70 6.94 7.14
CA GLY A 108 14.68 6.35 8.50
C GLY A 108 13.99 4.99 8.63
N GLY A 109 13.38 4.45 7.57
CA GLY A 109 12.83 3.09 7.60
C GLY A 109 13.93 2.04 7.75
N ARG A 110 13.78 1.10 8.68
CA ARG A 110 14.63 -0.10 8.75
C ARG A 110 14.28 -1.01 7.57
N THR A 111 15.09 -0.97 6.51
CA THR A 111 15.02 -1.97 5.43
C THR A 111 15.67 -3.27 5.92
N ALA A 112 14.88 -4.34 6.00
CA ALA A 112 15.41 -5.66 6.30
C ALA A 112 16.27 -6.15 5.12
N ALA A 113 17.49 -6.63 5.40
CA ALA A 113 18.32 -7.27 4.39
C ALA A 113 17.64 -8.57 3.93
N ALA A 114 17.54 -8.76 2.61
CA ALA A 114 17.01 -9.98 2.04
C ALA A 114 18.15 -10.96 1.73
N THR A 115 18.03 -12.21 2.17
CA THR A 115 18.94 -13.28 1.77
C THR A 115 18.48 -13.88 0.44
N ILE A 116 19.34 -13.85 -0.58
CA ILE A 116 19.04 -14.40 -1.91
C ILE A 116 19.66 -15.80 -2.00
N ILE A 117 18.83 -16.81 -2.24
CA ILE A 117 19.26 -18.19 -2.47
C ILE A 117 18.84 -18.58 -3.89
N SER A 118 19.82 -18.79 -4.77
CA SER A 118 19.60 -19.20 -6.15
C SER A 118 19.57 -20.72 -6.26
N GLU A 119 18.44 -21.28 -6.69
CA GLU A 119 18.27 -22.70 -6.99
C GLU A 119 17.56 -22.83 -8.34
N PRO A 120 18.17 -23.42 -9.38
CA PRO A 120 17.61 -23.45 -10.73
C PRO A 120 16.49 -24.48 -10.93
N ASP A 121 16.45 -25.57 -10.17
CA ASP A 121 15.39 -26.57 -10.30
C ASP A 121 14.13 -26.13 -9.55
N ARG A 122 12.97 -26.20 -10.22
CA ARG A 122 11.69 -25.76 -9.66
C ARG A 122 11.27 -26.61 -8.45
N ASN A 123 11.39 -27.93 -8.55
CA ASN A 123 10.97 -28.85 -7.51
C ASN A 123 11.90 -28.74 -6.29
N VAL A 124 13.21 -28.62 -6.53
CA VAL A 124 14.20 -28.41 -5.46
C VAL A 124 13.96 -27.06 -4.77
N ARG A 125 13.70 -25.99 -5.53
CA ARG A 125 13.32 -24.67 -4.97
C ARG A 125 12.16 -24.78 -3.99
N TYR A 126 11.08 -25.44 -4.40
CA TYR A 126 9.89 -25.55 -3.56
C TYR A 126 10.06 -26.48 -2.38
N ALA A 127 10.72 -27.62 -2.56
CA ALA A 127 10.98 -28.56 -1.46
C ALA A 127 11.79 -27.88 -0.36
N ARG A 128 12.82 -27.12 -0.76
CA ARG A 128 13.61 -26.30 0.17
C ARG A 128 12.78 -25.20 0.82
N LEU A 129 12.04 -24.40 0.04
CA LEU A 129 11.18 -23.33 0.57
C LEU A 129 10.17 -23.87 1.59
N ALA A 130 9.55 -25.02 1.30
CA ALA A 130 8.61 -25.68 2.20
C ALA A 130 9.30 -26.20 3.47
N GLY A 131 10.51 -26.76 3.35
CA GLY A 131 11.32 -27.20 4.49
C GLY A 131 11.72 -26.04 5.39
N ASP A 132 12.25 -24.96 4.82
CA ASP A 132 12.65 -23.74 5.55
C ASP A 132 11.43 -23.11 6.25
N PHE A 133 10.28 -23.07 5.58
CA PHE A 133 9.03 -22.58 6.17
C PHE A 133 8.57 -23.46 7.32
N ALA A 134 8.51 -24.79 7.14
CA ALA A 134 8.10 -25.73 8.18
C ALA A 134 9.01 -25.65 9.43
N ALA A 135 10.32 -25.50 9.23
CA ALA A 135 11.27 -25.27 10.32
C ALA A 135 10.97 -23.97 11.06
N SER A 136 10.69 -22.88 10.34
CA SER A 136 10.36 -21.57 10.95
C SER A 136 9.05 -21.59 11.73
N VAL A 137 8.01 -22.25 11.20
CA VAL A 137 6.72 -22.43 11.89
C VAL A 137 6.89 -23.28 13.15
N LYS A 138 7.68 -24.36 13.08
CA LYS A 138 7.98 -25.19 14.26
C LYS A 138 8.75 -24.43 15.34
N ALA A 139 9.60 -23.48 14.94
CA ALA A 139 10.30 -22.58 15.84
C ALA A 139 9.42 -21.44 16.41
N GLY A 140 8.16 -21.33 15.98
CA GLY A 140 7.23 -20.29 16.42
C GLY A 140 7.45 -18.93 15.76
N GLU A 141 8.19 -18.87 14.65
CA GLU A 141 8.42 -17.62 13.93
C GLU A 141 7.22 -17.21 13.07
N GLU A 142 6.86 -15.93 13.09
CA GLU A 142 5.84 -15.35 12.20
C GLU A 142 6.39 -15.19 10.78
N ARG A 143 6.36 -16.26 9.98
CA ARG A 143 6.73 -16.23 8.56
C ARG A 143 5.52 -16.37 7.66
N GLY A 144 5.59 -15.74 6.48
CA GLY A 144 4.64 -15.93 5.39
C GLY A 144 5.38 -16.28 4.10
N THR A 145 4.83 -17.20 3.31
CA THR A 145 5.35 -17.53 1.98
C THR A 145 4.52 -16.84 0.90
N GLY A 146 5.17 -16.16 -0.05
CA GLY A 146 4.50 -15.56 -1.20
C GLY A 146 5.14 -16.01 -2.50
N GLN A 147 4.33 -16.46 -3.46
CA GLN A 147 4.77 -16.71 -4.82
C GLN A 147 3.93 -15.90 -5.81
N ARG A 148 4.59 -15.28 -6.79
CA ARG A 148 3.92 -14.73 -7.96
C ARG A 148 3.70 -15.83 -9.00
N GLY A 149 2.45 -16.09 -9.37
CA GLY A 149 2.13 -16.97 -10.48
C GLY A 149 2.58 -16.33 -11.81
N THR A 150 3.41 -17.03 -12.57
CA THR A 150 3.68 -16.68 -13.97
C THR A 150 2.56 -17.30 -14.80
N GLY A 151 1.57 -16.52 -15.19
CA GLY A 151 0.53 -16.97 -16.12
C GLY A 151 1.16 -17.23 -17.49
N THR A 152 1.42 -18.49 -17.82
CA THR A 152 1.68 -18.92 -19.19
C THR A 152 0.33 -18.98 -19.90
N GLY A 153 -0.05 -17.91 -20.59
CA GLY A 153 -1.20 -17.91 -21.49
C GLY A 153 -0.91 -18.83 -22.67
N HIS A 154 -1.40 -20.06 -22.61
CA HIS A 154 -1.50 -20.93 -23.78
C HIS A 154 -2.75 -20.46 -24.55
N THR A 155 -2.55 -19.64 -25.59
CA THR A 155 -3.59 -19.36 -26.57
C THR A 155 -3.71 -20.56 -27.48
N ASP A 156 -4.53 -21.51 -27.08
CA ASP A 156 -5.02 -22.58 -27.95
C ASP A 156 -5.93 -21.93 -28.99
N THR A 157 -5.41 -21.71 -30.20
CA THR A 157 -6.20 -21.21 -31.34
C THR A 157 -6.66 -22.43 -32.10
N GLY A 158 -7.80 -22.99 -31.67
CA GLY A 158 -8.52 -24.00 -32.42
C GLY A 158 -8.98 -23.43 -33.75
N HIS A 159 -8.38 -23.87 -34.85
CA HIS A 159 -8.97 -23.78 -36.17
C HIS A 159 -9.68 -25.10 -36.47
N SER A 160 -11.03 -25.06 -36.44
CA SER A 160 -11.87 -26.01 -37.17
C SER A 160 -11.59 -25.89 -38.67
N GLN A 161 -11.41 -27.04 -39.32
CA GLN A 161 -11.94 -27.28 -40.66
C GLN A 161 -13.06 -28.30 -40.54
#